data_AF-A0A0Q6UA11-F1
#
_entry.id   AF-A0A0Q6UA11-F1
#
_cell.length_a   1.000
_cell.length_b   1.000
_cell.length_c   1.000
_cell.angle_alpha   90.00
_cell.angle_beta   90.00
_cell.angle_gamma   90.00
#
_symmetry.space_group_name_H-M   'P 1'
#
loop_
_entity.id
_entity.type
_entity.pdbx_description
1 polymer ?
#
loop_
_entity_poly.entity_id
_entity_poly.type
_entity_poly.pdbx_seq_one_letter_code
_entity_poly.pdbx_strand_id
1 'polypeptide(L)'
;MVTTRPTSVAASVAVALLAPPAAWLVWVSWSDGKASDAMHVAWFVTVALGCVLAGALAPRSARLLWPALVAVVSTIVTLFAWWSGEDESGLFLVGIFIATPPVVAASLPLMLLGRALASSRLGGR
;
A
#
# COMPACT_ATOMS: atom_id res chain seq x y z
N MET A 1 16.56 -23.79 14.81
CA MET A 1 15.44 -23.89 13.84
C MET A 1 15.54 -22.71 12.89
N VAL A 2 15.98 -22.92 11.64
CA VAL A 2 15.99 -21.86 10.62
C VAL A 2 14.57 -21.79 10.06
N THR A 3 13.79 -20.82 10.51
CA THR A 3 12.49 -20.54 9.88
C THR A 3 12.77 -19.93 8.50
N THR A 4 12.67 -20.74 7.45
CA THR A 4 12.67 -20.24 6.08
C THR A 4 11.36 -19.45 5.89
N ARG A 5 11.46 -18.12 5.74
CA ARG A 5 10.28 -17.33 5.39
C ARG A 5 9.81 -17.75 3.99
N PRO A 6 8.52 -18.07 3.80
CA PRO A 6 7.99 -18.31 2.47
C PRO A 6 7.94 -16.96 1.72
N THR A 7 8.93 -16.72 0.86
CA THR A 7 8.89 -15.60 -0.10
C THR A 7 8.15 -16.03 -1.35
N SER A 8 7.17 -15.25 -1.79
CA SER A 8 6.33 -15.55 -2.96
C SER A 8 5.95 -14.28 -3.70
N VAL A 9 6.09 -14.31 -5.03
CA VAL A 9 5.62 -13.22 -5.90
C VAL A 9 4.11 -13.03 -5.74
N ALA A 10 3.35 -14.12 -5.67
CA ALA A 10 1.90 -14.07 -5.49
C ALA A 10 1.53 -13.40 -4.15
N ALA A 11 2.23 -13.73 -3.07
CA ALA A 11 2.00 -13.10 -1.77
C ALA A 11 2.35 -11.60 -1.78
N SER A 12 3.46 -11.22 -2.43
CA SER A 12 3.86 -9.82 -2.61
C SER A 12 2.79 -9.03 -3.37
N VAL A 13 2.31 -9.57 -4.49
CA VAL A 13 1.25 -8.95 -5.30
C VAL A 13 -0.07 -8.90 -4.54
N ALA A 14 -0.45 -9.96 -3.83
CA ALA A 14 -1.68 -9.99 -3.04
C ALA A 14 -1.68 -8.92 -1.95
N VAL A 15 -0.57 -8.74 -1.23
CA VAL A 15 -0.46 -7.67 -0.22
C VAL A 15 -0.52 -6.29 -0.86
N ALA A 16 0.19 -6.07 -1.97
CA ALA A 16 0.15 -4.81 -2.71
C ALA A 16 -1.27 -4.47 -3.21
N LEU A 17 -2.02 -5.48 -3.65
CA LEU A 17 -3.39 -5.34 -4.14
C LEU A 17 -4.38 -5.07 -3.00
N LEU A 18 -4.27 -5.80 -1.89
CA LEU A 18 -5.29 -5.80 -0.82
C LEU A 18 -5.06 -4.73 0.25
N ALA A 19 -3.84 -4.23 0.42
CA ALA A 19 -3.55 -3.27 1.49
C ALA A 19 -4.39 -1.98 1.41
N PRO A 20 -4.56 -1.31 0.25
CA PRO A 20 -5.41 -0.12 0.14
C PRO A 20 -6.89 -0.32 0.50
N PRO A 21 -7.63 -1.30 -0.09
CA PRO A 21 -9.03 -1.51 0.26
C PRO A 21 -9.19 -2.03 1.69
N ALA A 22 -8.27 -2.86 2.19
CA ALA A 22 -8.32 -3.32 3.59
C ALA A 22 -8.11 -2.16 4.57
N ALA A 23 -7.15 -1.27 4.31
CA ALA A 23 -6.94 -0.06 5.11
C ALA A 23 -8.18 0.84 5.11
N TRP A 24 -8.86 0.96 3.96
CA TRP A 24 -10.09 1.74 3.85
C TRP A 24 -11.21 1.14 4.72
N LEU A 25 -11.40 -0.18 4.66
CA LEU A 25 -12.38 -0.88 5.51
C LEU A 25 -12.10 -0.66 7.00
N VAL A 26 -10.84 -0.67 7.41
CA VAL A 26 -10.45 -0.52 8.83
C VAL A 26 -10.65 0.91 9.35
N TRP A 27 -10.23 1.92 8.58
CA TRP A 27 -10.11 3.29 9.10
C TRP A 27 -11.23 4.22 8.68
N VAL A 28 -11.91 3.92 7.57
CA VAL A 28 -12.76 4.90 6.88
C VAL A 28 -14.21 4.43 6.78
N SER A 29 -14.43 3.15 6.45
CA SER A 29 -15.76 2.63 6.08
C SER A 29 -16.84 2.73 7.17
N TRP A 30 -16.46 2.92 8.44
CA TRP A 30 -17.38 3.02 9.59
C TRP A 30 -17.49 4.45 10.16
N SER A 31 -16.91 5.45 9.50
CA SER A 31 -16.94 6.83 10.00
C SER A 31 -18.24 7.54 9.58
N ASP A 32 -19.23 7.60 10.48
CA ASP A 32 -20.54 8.26 10.30
C ASP A 32 -20.49 9.80 10.25
N GLY A 33 -19.35 10.38 9.93
CA GLY A 33 -19.16 11.82 9.80
C GLY A 33 -17.73 12.09 9.37
N LYS A 34 -17.57 12.55 8.12
CA LYS A 34 -16.34 12.89 7.38
C LYS A 34 -15.04 12.36 8.00
N ALA A 35 -14.36 11.47 7.28
CA ALA A 35 -13.05 10.95 7.68
C ALA A 35 -12.15 12.09 8.21
N SER A 36 -11.81 12.03 9.50
CA SER A 36 -10.92 13.03 10.10
C SER A 36 -9.54 12.93 9.44
N ASP A 37 -8.76 14.02 9.44
CA ASP A 37 -7.39 14.02 8.91
C ASP A 37 -6.56 12.84 9.46
N ALA A 38 -6.82 12.44 10.72
CA ALA A 38 -6.18 11.30 11.36
C ALA A 38 -6.50 9.96 10.66
N MET A 39 -7.72 9.76 10.17
CA MET A 39 -8.11 8.52 9.46
C MET A 39 -7.48 8.45 8.06
N HIS A 40 -7.39 9.59 7.37
CA HIS A 40 -6.66 9.69 6.10
C HIS A 40 -5.17 9.36 6.30
N VAL A 41 -4.54 9.94 7.32
CA VAL A 41 -3.13 9.65 7.65
C VAL A 41 -2.96 8.17 8.01
N ALA A 42 -3.83 7.60 8.85
CA ALA A 42 -3.80 6.19 9.21
C ALA A 42 -3.93 5.27 7.98
N TRP A 43 -4.79 5.65 7.03
CA TRP A 43 -4.93 4.94 5.76
C TRP A 43 -3.63 4.95 4.95
N PHE A 44 -3.03 6.12 4.70
CA PHE A 44 -1.77 6.23 3.94
C PHE A 44 -0.62 5.47 4.63
N VAL A 45 -0.51 5.56 5.95
CA VAL A 45 0.49 4.82 6.73
C VAL A 45 0.30 3.31 6.57
N THR A 46 -0.95 2.83 6.61
CA THR A 46 -1.25 1.40 6.43
C THR A 46 -0.90 0.93 5.02
N VAL A 47 -1.20 1.72 3.99
CA VAL A 47 -0.80 1.43 2.60
C VAL A 47 0.71 1.38 2.46
N ALA A 48 1.44 2.33 3.06
CA ALA A 48 2.90 2.35 3.05
C ALA A 48 3.50 1.10 3.73
N LEU A 49 2.94 0.69 4.87
CA LEU A 49 3.32 -0.56 5.55
C LEU A 49 3.01 -1.79 4.68
N GLY A 50 1.90 -1.78 3.94
CA GLY A 50 1.55 -2.79 2.95
C GLY A 50 2.62 -2.90 1.85
N CYS A 51 3.10 -1.78 1.32
CA CYS A 51 4.22 -1.77 0.36
C CYS A 51 5.51 -2.34 0.97
N VAL A 52 5.85 -1.96 2.20
CA VAL A 52 7.01 -2.54 2.92
C VAL A 52 6.86 -4.06 3.07
N LEU A 53 5.68 -4.54 3.49
CA LEU A 53 5.41 -5.96 3.65
C LEU A 53 5.46 -6.71 2.30
N ALA A 54 4.87 -6.17 1.25
CA ALA A 54 4.94 -6.72 -0.10
C ALA A 54 6.38 -6.86 -0.58
N GLY A 55 7.23 -5.87 -0.29
CA GLY A 55 8.67 -5.91 -0.55
C GLY A 55 9.40 -7.00 0.23
N ALA A 56 9.08 -7.15 1.52
CA ALA A 56 9.65 -8.17 2.40
C ALA A 56 9.25 -9.60 2.00
N LEU A 57 8.09 -9.79 1.36
CA LEU A 57 7.59 -11.07 0.87
C LEU A 57 8.09 -11.44 -0.53
N ALA A 58 8.57 -10.46 -1.30
CA ALA A 58 9.06 -10.71 -2.66
C ALA A 58 10.40 -11.46 -2.66
N PRO A 59 10.55 -12.53 -3.48
CA PRO A 59 11.84 -13.18 -3.69
C PRO A 59 12.91 -12.18 -4.14
N ARG A 60 14.19 -12.41 -3.77
CA ARG A 60 15.29 -11.50 -4.14
C ARG A 60 15.44 -11.29 -5.66
N SER A 61 15.19 -12.34 -6.44
CA SER A 61 15.23 -12.30 -7.90
C SER A 61 14.01 -11.65 -8.55
N ALA A 62 12.93 -11.39 -7.78
CA ALA A 62 11.69 -10.86 -8.33
C ALA A 62 11.82 -9.37 -8.68
N ARG A 63 11.23 -8.97 -9.80
CA ARG A 63 11.10 -7.57 -10.20
C ARG A 63 9.98 -6.92 -9.38
N LEU A 64 10.31 -5.92 -8.57
CA LEU A 64 9.34 -5.20 -7.72
C LEU A 64 8.48 -4.19 -8.49
N LEU A 65 8.81 -3.90 -9.74
CA LEU A 65 8.02 -2.98 -10.56
C LEU A 65 6.56 -3.45 -10.69
N TRP A 66 6.34 -4.75 -10.83
CA TRP A 66 5.00 -5.31 -10.97
C TRP A 66 4.12 -5.15 -9.72
N PRO A 67 4.55 -5.59 -8.52
CA PRO A 67 3.78 -5.32 -7.32
C PRO A 67 3.67 -3.81 -7.03
N ALA A 68 4.67 -2.99 -7.36
CA ALA A 68 4.59 -1.54 -7.17
C ALA A 68 3.49 -0.91 -8.05
N LEU A 69 3.38 -1.31 -9.32
CA LEU A 69 2.30 -0.87 -10.19
C LEU A 69 0.93 -1.34 -9.69
N VAL A 70 0.85 -2.58 -9.18
CA VAL A 70 -0.39 -3.10 -8.56
C VAL A 70 -0.79 -2.28 -7.33
N ALA A 71 0.16 -1.91 -6.47
CA ALA A 71 -0.11 -1.07 -5.32
C ALA A 71 -0.63 0.31 -5.74
N VAL A 72 0.00 0.95 -6.74
CA VAL A 72 -0.43 2.24 -7.29
C VAL A 72 -1.86 2.15 -7.82
N VAL A 73 -2.13 1.18 -8.70
CA VAL A 73 -3.46 1.01 -9.30
C VAL A 73 -4.51 0.73 -8.24
N SER A 74 -4.24 -0.17 -7.29
CA SER A 74 -5.16 -0.48 -6.20
C SER A 74 -5.46 0.75 -5.33
N THR A 75 -4.43 1.55 -5.03
CA THR A 75 -4.57 2.78 -4.27
C THR A 75 -5.46 3.79 -5.00
N ILE A 76 -5.21 4.01 -6.30
CA ILE A 76 -6.02 4.94 -7.12
C ILE A 76 -7.47 4.48 -7.20
N VAL A 77 -7.71 3.19 -7.46
CA VAL A 77 -9.06 2.62 -7.53
C VAL A 77 -9.78 2.75 -6.19
N THR A 78 -9.07 2.53 -5.08
CA THR A 78 -9.63 2.68 -3.72
C THR A 78 -10.00 4.14 -3.44
N LEU A 79 -9.11 5.10 -3.74
CA LEU A 79 -9.39 6.53 -3.57
C LEU A 79 -10.54 6.98 -4.46
N PHE A 80 -10.61 6.48 -5.70
CA PHE A 80 -11.71 6.76 -6.60
C PHE A 80 -13.03 6.24 -6.05
N ALA A 81 -13.09 4.98 -5.61
CA ALA A 81 -14.28 4.38 -5.04
C ALA A 81 -14.72 5.09 -3.74
N TRP A 82 -13.76 5.43 -2.88
CA TRP A 82 -14.01 6.18 -1.65
C TRP A 82 -14.62 7.54 -1.96
N TRP A 83 -13.91 8.42 -2.68
CA TRP A 83 -14.35 9.80 -2.82
C TRP A 83 -15.44 10.00 -3.88
N SER A 84 -15.67 9.05 -4.80
CA SER A 84 -16.86 9.09 -5.67
C SER A 84 -18.16 8.77 -4.94
N GLY A 85 -18.07 8.09 -3.78
CA GLY A 85 -19.22 7.82 -2.91
C GLY A 85 -19.55 8.96 -1.95
N GLU A 86 -18.70 9.98 -1.85
CA GLU A 86 -18.99 11.20 -1.09
C GLU A 86 -19.74 12.19 -1.99
N ASP A 87 -20.82 12.81 -1.49
CA ASP A 87 -21.70 13.74 -2.25
C ASP A 87 -21.00 15.04 -2.75
N GLU A 88 -19.67 15.15 -2.64
CA GLU A 88 -18.86 16.29 -3.06
C GLU A 88 -18.27 16.10 -4.45
N SER A 89 -19.14 16.11 -5.47
CA SER A 89 -18.85 15.80 -6.88
C SER A 89 -17.85 16.73 -7.62
N GLY A 90 -17.21 17.69 -6.93
CA GLY A 90 -16.24 18.63 -7.53
C GLY A 90 -14.81 18.54 -7.00
N LEU A 91 -14.60 18.11 -5.75
CA LEU A 91 -13.29 18.15 -5.09
C LEU A 91 -12.57 16.79 -5.06
N PHE A 92 -13.29 15.69 -5.28
CA PHE A 92 -12.69 14.36 -5.22
C PHE A 92 -11.58 14.14 -6.24
N LEU A 93 -11.74 14.63 -7.48
CA LEU A 93 -10.69 14.53 -8.50
C LEU A 93 -9.41 15.26 -8.08
N VAL A 94 -9.54 16.43 -7.44
CA VAL A 94 -8.40 17.21 -6.92
C VAL A 94 -7.67 16.42 -5.85
N GLY A 95 -8.40 15.79 -4.93
CA GLY A 95 -7.82 14.87 -3.94
C GLY A 95 -7.01 13.76 -4.60
N ILE A 96 -7.53 13.13 -5.67
CA ILE A 96 -6.85 12.03 -6.37
C ILE A 96 -5.59 12.53 -7.04
N PHE A 97 -5.66 13.69 -7.70
CA PHE A 97 -4.51 14.31 -8.35
C PHE A 97 -3.40 14.68 -7.37
N ILE A 98 -3.74 15.10 -6.14
CA ILE A 98 -2.75 15.43 -5.10
C ILE A 98 -2.17 14.16 -4.47
N ALA A 99 -3.00 13.14 -4.23
CA ALA A 99 -2.58 11.91 -3.55
C ALA A 99 -1.80 10.92 -4.44
N THR A 100 -2.05 10.93 -5.75
CA THR A 100 -1.46 9.95 -6.69
C THR A 100 0.07 10.09 -6.85
N PRO A 101 0.65 11.30 -7.05
CA PRO A 101 2.09 11.44 -7.24
C PRO A 101 2.93 10.93 -6.06
N PRO A 102 2.58 11.24 -4.79
CA PRO A 102 3.25 10.65 -3.63
C PRO A 102 3.21 9.12 -3.61
N VAL A 103 2.07 8.51 -3.94
CA VAL A 103 1.91 7.05 -3.98
C VAL A 103 2.80 6.43 -5.05
N VAL A 104 2.82 7.02 -6.26
CA VAL A 104 3.68 6.58 -7.36
C VAL A 104 5.16 6.68 -6.96
N ALA A 105 5.56 7.80 -6.38
CA ALA A 105 6.93 8.05 -5.95
C ALA A 105 7.38 7.12 -4.82
N ALA A 106 6.49 6.80 -3.87
CA ALA A 106 6.85 6.06 -2.65
C ALA A 106 6.73 4.53 -2.78
N SER A 107 5.86 4.01 -3.65
CA SER A 107 5.54 2.57 -3.69
C SER A 107 6.76 1.67 -3.92
N LEU A 108 7.58 1.98 -4.94
CA LEU A 108 8.77 1.19 -5.25
C LEU A 108 9.88 1.34 -4.18
N PRO A 109 10.24 2.55 -3.72
CA PRO A 109 11.18 2.72 -2.61
C PRO A 109 10.78 1.98 -1.33
N LEU A 110 9.50 1.98 -0.96
CA LEU A 110 9.01 1.29 0.23
C LEU A 110 9.10 -0.24 0.08
N MET A 111 8.81 -0.78 -1.11
CA MET A 111 9.03 -2.20 -1.39
C MET A 111 10.53 -2.58 -1.36
N LEU A 112 11.39 -1.72 -1.90
CA LEU A 112 12.85 -1.85 -1.81
C LEU A 112 13.31 -1.87 -0.34
N LEU A 113 12.78 -0.96 0.48
CA LEU A 113 13.05 -0.89 1.92
C LEU A 113 12.62 -2.20 2.62
N GLY A 114 11.42 -2.69 2.35
CA GLY A 114 10.93 -3.96 2.89
C GLY A 114 11.84 -5.15 2.55
N ARG A 115 12.29 -5.21 1.29
CA ARG A 115 13.25 -6.23 0.83
C ARG A 115 14.60 -6.10 1.54
N ALA A 116 15.10 -4.88 1.71
CA ALA A 116 16.37 -4.62 2.40
C ALA A 116 16.30 -5.03 3.89
N LEU A 117 15.21 -4.67 4.58
CA LEU A 117 14.96 -5.04 5.98
C LEU A 117 14.81 -6.56 6.17
N ALA A 118 14.18 -7.26 5.22
CA ALA A 118 14.11 -8.71 5.24
C ALA A 118 15.48 -9.35 4.99
N SER A 119 16.32 -8.69 4.20
CA SER A 119 17.67 -9.16 3.84
C SER A 119 18.68 -9.01 4.99
N SER A 120 18.66 -7.90 5.73
CA SER A 120 19.59 -7.64 6.83
C SER A 120 19.40 -8.60 8.01
N ARG A 121 18.16 -9.00 8.30
CA ARG A 121 17.85 -10.01 9.32
C ARG A 121 18.45 -11.40 9.04
N LEU A 122 18.82 -11.68 7.78
CA LEU A 122 19.41 -12.96 7.38
C LEU A 122 20.95 -12.93 7.31
N GLY A 123 21.57 -11.74 7.23
CA GLY A 123 23.02 -11.57 7.08
C GLY A 123 23.77 -11.18 8.36
N GLY A 124 23.07 -11.01 9.49
CA GLY A 124 23.67 -10.68 10.79
C GLY A 124 24.13 -11.90 11.60
N ARG A 125 24.82 -12.85 10.96
CA ARG A 125 25.48 -13.99 11.62
C ARG A 125 26.94 -14.05 11.22
#